data_AF-A0A6A3UKL9-F1
#
_entry.id   AF-A0A6A3UKL9-F1
#
_cell.length_a   1.000
_cell.length_b   1.000
_cell.length_c   1.000
_cell.angle_alpha   90.00
_cell.angle_beta   90.00
_cell.angle_gamma   90.00
#
_symmetry.space_group_name_H-M   'P 1'
#
loop_
_entity.id
_entity.type
_entity.pdbx_description
1 polymer ?
#
loop_
_entity_poly.entity_id
_entity_poly.type
_entity_poly.pdbx_seq_one_letter_code
_entity_poly.pdbx_strand_id
1 'polypeptide(L)'
;MCLVPYWRQKDLEDFGRNHMQMSDVDDRLFVSGGSLREFLSDDAKTTVLLALKEIEKPEHAKNLLTTIGIGSSKQIDRIRMQGVQDRNKAEHYVNVEKWASCVMSKFALQRMAAMMSPDFFETLMGIAKGMKDDRLEGVALEGHFHSSVRHQRSILVQYYKYDNVNRKTVHDWESIMRQEMGSIEVNGPSVVKCEGGNRKECVAVMESWASNPSEMDYWIPATSLCETIDAVAKWTLPGKVVRFCFLQLTKATIRKFDADVLWELAQPFVNWQLPVCYIALLPEDPDEDKRLRFRMNPVEVTLQTVLDHIPLYVAHFQVASQLTSG
;
A
#
# COMPACT_ATOMS: atom_id res chain seq x y z
N MET A 1 -18.58 -27.13 -0.99
CA MET A 1 -19.43 -25.95 -0.70
C MET A 1 -18.81 -25.28 0.53
N CYS A 2 -18.12 -24.15 0.37
CA CYS A 2 -17.48 -23.46 1.49
C CYS A 2 -18.58 -22.74 2.29
N LEU A 3 -18.75 -23.07 3.57
CA LEU A 3 -19.85 -22.58 4.41
C LEU A 3 -19.72 -21.07 4.76
N VAL A 4 -18.58 -20.46 4.51
CA VAL A 4 -18.38 -19.01 4.67
C VAL A 4 -17.61 -18.47 3.46
N PRO A 5 -18.17 -17.53 2.67
CA PRO A 5 -17.50 -16.95 1.51
C PRO A 5 -16.28 -16.08 1.87
N TYR A 6 -16.06 -15.84 3.16
CA TYR A 6 -15.09 -14.90 3.69
C TYR A 6 -14.24 -15.51 4.81
N TRP A 7 -12.92 -15.38 4.68
CA TRP A 7 -11.95 -15.72 5.73
C TRP A 7 -11.25 -14.45 6.20
N ARG A 8 -11.06 -14.29 7.51
CA ARG A 8 -10.24 -13.16 7.99
C ARG A 8 -8.79 -13.44 7.60
N GLN A 9 -8.02 -12.39 7.38
CA GLN A 9 -6.59 -12.51 7.08
C GLN A 9 -5.87 -13.41 8.09
N LYS A 10 -6.09 -13.20 9.40
CA LYS A 10 -5.50 -14.02 10.46
C LYS A 10 -5.83 -15.51 10.32
N ASP A 11 -7.03 -15.83 9.86
CA ASP A 11 -7.45 -17.23 9.69
C ASP A 11 -6.71 -17.87 8.50
N LEU A 12 -6.51 -17.12 7.41
CA LEU A 12 -5.72 -17.58 6.26
C LEU A 12 -4.22 -17.64 6.55
N GLU A 13 -3.70 -16.71 7.34
CA GLU A 13 -2.32 -16.73 7.82
C GLU A 13 -2.07 -17.96 8.70
N ASP A 14 -2.96 -18.20 9.66
CA ASP A 14 -2.91 -19.37 10.54
C ASP A 14 -3.01 -20.67 9.72
N PHE A 15 -3.97 -20.74 8.81
CA PHE A 15 -4.13 -21.90 7.92
C PHE A 15 -2.90 -22.13 7.03
N GLY A 16 -2.41 -21.08 6.35
CA GLY A 16 -1.24 -21.17 5.47
C GLY A 16 0.02 -21.59 6.22
N ARG A 17 0.28 -21.01 7.40
CA ARG A 17 1.48 -21.32 8.20
C ARG A 17 1.39 -22.67 8.88
N ASN A 18 0.28 -22.96 9.55
CA ASN A 18 0.19 -24.11 10.44
C ASN A 18 -0.30 -25.39 9.75
N HIS A 19 -1.06 -25.27 8.65
CA HIS A 19 -1.66 -26.43 7.99
C HIS A 19 -1.05 -26.71 6.62
N MET A 20 -0.65 -25.66 5.89
CA MET A 20 0.01 -25.82 4.58
C MET A 20 1.54 -25.66 4.64
N GLN A 21 2.10 -25.24 5.79
CA GLN A 21 3.55 -25.01 5.99
C GLN A 21 4.17 -24.07 4.95
N MET A 22 3.41 -23.04 4.56
CA MET A 22 3.78 -22.14 3.47
C MET A 22 4.74 -21.06 3.95
N SER A 23 5.79 -20.82 3.16
CA SER A 23 6.71 -19.70 3.35
C SER A 23 6.26 -18.41 2.66
N ASP A 24 5.33 -18.50 1.70
CA ASP A 24 4.90 -17.44 0.78
C ASP A 24 3.51 -16.85 1.10
N VAL A 25 3.04 -17.00 2.35
CA VAL A 25 1.69 -16.59 2.79
C VAL A 25 1.36 -15.14 2.41
N ASP A 26 2.31 -14.22 2.57
CA ASP A 26 2.12 -12.79 2.28
C ASP A 26 1.90 -12.54 0.77
N ASP A 27 2.63 -13.26 -0.10
CA ASP A 27 2.48 -13.17 -1.56
C ASP A 27 1.13 -13.73 -2.02
N ARG A 28 0.67 -14.81 -1.38
CA ARG A 28 -0.64 -15.38 -1.65
C ARG A 28 -1.78 -14.49 -1.17
N LEU A 29 -1.65 -13.86 -0.01
CA LEU A 29 -2.63 -12.88 0.49
C LEU A 29 -2.70 -11.65 -0.40
N PHE A 30 -1.54 -11.20 -0.89
CA PHE A 30 -1.43 -10.06 -1.80
C PHE A 30 -2.25 -10.29 -3.08
N VAL A 31 -2.21 -11.49 -3.66
CA VAL A 31 -2.99 -11.86 -4.84
C VAL A 31 -4.44 -12.19 -4.50
N SER A 32 -4.68 -13.03 -3.49
CA SER A 32 -6.01 -13.58 -3.19
C SER A 32 -6.96 -12.58 -2.56
N GLY A 33 -6.45 -11.57 -1.85
CA GLY A 33 -7.28 -10.59 -1.15
C GLY A 33 -8.17 -11.18 -0.05
N GLY A 34 -7.90 -12.40 0.41
CA GLY A 34 -8.74 -13.14 1.36
C GLY A 34 -9.63 -14.21 0.73
N SER A 35 -9.60 -14.39 -0.59
CA SER A 35 -10.34 -15.46 -1.27
C SER A 35 -9.65 -16.78 -1.00
N LEU A 36 -10.30 -17.70 -0.26
CA LEU A 36 -9.74 -19.03 -0.02
C LEU A 36 -9.45 -19.76 -1.35
N ARG A 37 -10.32 -19.62 -2.35
CA ARG A 37 -10.12 -20.24 -3.67
C ARG A 37 -8.82 -19.78 -4.32
N GLU A 38 -8.59 -18.47 -4.35
CA GLU A 38 -7.38 -17.91 -4.96
C GLU A 38 -6.15 -18.13 -4.06
N PHE A 39 -6.32 -18.13 -2.74
CA PHE A 39 -5.23 -18.39 -1.80
C PHE A 39 -4.65 -19.81 -1.97
N LEU A 40 -5.52 -20.79 -2.21
CA LEU A 40 -5.14 -22.18 -2.46
C LEU A 40 -4.66 -22.46 -3.89
N SER A 41 -4.78 -21.49 -4.80
CA SER A 41 -4.49 -21.69 -6.23
C SER A 41 -3.10 -21.21 -6.60
N ASP A 42 -2.32 -22.06 -7.25
CA ASP A 42 -1.00 -21.67 -7.79
C ASP A 42 -1.13 -20.75 -9.03
N ASP A 43 -2.28 -20.79 -9.71
CA ASP A 43 -2.59 -19.98 -10.90
C ASP A 43 -3.37 -18.69 -10.58
N ALA A 44 -3.50 -18.33 -9.31
CA ALA A 44 -4.31 -17.19 -8.86
C ALA A 44 -3.92 -15.89 -9.56
N LYS A 45 -2.61 -15.63 -9.69
CA LYS A 45 -2.08 -14.41 -10.33
C LYS A 45 -2.50 -14.31 -11.78
N THR A 46 -2.37 -15.39 -12.54
CA THR A 46 -2.80 -15.48 -13.95
C THR A 46 -4.30 -15.29 -14.07
N THR A 47 -5.07 -15.92 -13.18
CA THR A 47 -6.54 -15.82 -13.16
C THR A 47 -7.01 -14.38 -12.93
N VAL A 48 -6.42 -13.67 -11.96
CA VAL A 48 -6.73 -12.27 -11.69
C VAL A 48 -6.33 -11.38 -12.87
N LEU A 49 -5.17 -11.61 -13.49
CA LEU A 49 -4.73 -10.85 -14.67
C LEU A 49 -5.67 -11.02 -15.87
N LEU A 50 -6.14 -12.24 -16.14
CA LEU A 50 -7.11 -12.48 -17.21
C LEU A 50 -8.42 -11.74 -16.94
N ALA A 51 -8.92 -11.79 -15.70
CA ALA A 51 -10.13 -11.06 -15.34
C ALA A 51 -9.96 -9.53 -15.45
N LEU A 52 -8.77 -8.99 -15.15
CA LEU A 52 -8.48 -7.55 -15.28
C LEU A 52 -8.47 -7.11 -16.75
N LYS A 53 -8.02 -7.97 -17.68
CA LYS A 53 -8.04 -7.67 -19.12
C LYS A 53 -9.45 -7.48 -19.68
N GLU A 54 -10.46 -8.08 -19.06
CA GLU A 54 -11.88 -7.91 -19.42
C GLU A 54 -12.42 -6.50 -19.05
N ILE A 55 -11.69 -5.75 -18.22
CA ILE A 55 -12.00 -4.35 -17.90
C ILE A 55 -11.46 -3.48 -19.04
N GLU A 56 -12.21 -3.44 -20.15
CA GLU A 56 -11.81 -2.69 -21.35
C GLU A 56 -11.79 -1.17 -21.13
N LYS A 57 -12.59 -0.64 -20.21
CA LYS A 57 -12.77 0.80 -19.98
C LYS A 57 -12.96 1.13 -18.49
N PRO A 58 -12.55 2.32 -18.02
CA PRO A 58 -12.77 2.76 -16.63
C PRO A 58 -14.23 2.69 -16.17
N GLU A 59 -15.20 2.91 -17.05
CA GLU A 59 -16.62 2.80 -16.73
C GLU A 59 -17.02 1.38 -16.35
N HIS A 60 -16.40 0.36 -16.97
CA HIS A 60 -16.65 -1.04 -16.60
C HIS A 60 -16.09 -1.36 -15.21
N ALA A 61 -14.96 -0.76 -14.84
CA ALA A 61 -14.40 -0.89 -13.50
C ALA A 61 -15.28 -0.24 -12.43
N LYS A 62 -16.02 0.83 -12.72
CA LYS A 62 -16.96 1.42 -11.74
C LYS A 62 -18.01 0.42 -11.25
N ASN A 63 -18.39 -0.56 -12.07
CA ASN A 63 -19.28 -1.65 -11.64
C ASN A 63 -18.71 -2.49 -10.49
N LEU A 64 -17.39 -2.49 -10.31
CA LEU A 64 -16.73 -3.17 -9.20
C LEU A 64 -17.05 -2.57 -7.82
N LEU A 65 -17.51 -1.31 -7.78
CA LEU A 65 -17.94 -0.62 -6.56
C LEU A 65 -19.41 -0.84 -6.24
N THR A 66 -20.17 -1.46 -7.15
CA THR A 66 -21.61 -1.67 -6.98
C THR A 66 -21.91 -2.96 -6.23
N THR A 67 -23.00 -2.95 -5.46
CA THR A 67 -23.53 -4.13 -4.76
C THR A 67 -24.21 -5.13 -5.69
N ILE A 68 -24.51 -4.73 -6.93
CA ILE A 68 -25.15 -5.58 -7.92
C ILE A 68 -24.13 -6.63 -8.36
N GLY A 69 -24.36 -7.89 -7.96
CA GLY A 69 -23.71 -9.04 -8.58
C GLY A 69 -23.95 -8.92 -10.08
N ILE A 70 -22.89 -8.78 -10.87
CA ILE A 70 -23.09 -8.50 -12.27
C ILE A 70 -23.39 -9.89 -12.84
N GLY A 71 -24.64 -10.15 -13.26
CA GLY A 71 -24.98 -11.29 -14.12
C GLY A 71 -24.35 -11.15 -15.51
N SER A 72 -23.13 -10.63 -15.58
CA SER A 72 -22.40 -10.28 -16.78
C SER A 72 -21.72 -11.51 -17.31
N SER A 73 -21.88 -11.73 -18.62
CA SER A 73 -21.09 -12.69 -19.39
C SER A 73 -19.58 -12.42 -19.36
N LYS A 74 -19.15 -11.22 -18.95
CA LYS A 74 -17.75 -10.86 -18.67
C LYS A 74 -17.41 -11.24 -17.22
N GLN A 75 -16.40 -12.08 -17.03
CA GLN A 75 -15.97 -12.70 -15.77
C GLN A 75 -15.38 -11.74 -14.71
N ILE A 76 -15.88 -10.50 -14.62
CA ILE A 76 -15.45 -9.46 -13.67
C ILE A 76 -15.69 -9.92 -12.21
N ASP A 77 -16.63 -10.84 -12.00
CA ASP A 77 -16.87 -11.53 -10.72
C ASP A 77 -15.69 -12.36 -10.21
N ARG A 78 -14.67 -12.65 -11.03
CA ARG A 78 -13.46 -13.33 -10.56
C ARG A 78 -12.56 -12.44 -9.70
N ILE A 79 -12.69 -11.12 -9.80
CA ILE A 79 -11.89 -10.16 -9.02
C ILE A 79 -12.66 -9.69 -7.77
N ARG A 80 -14.00 -9.67 -7.83
CA ARG A 80 -14.83 -9.38 -6.66
C ARG A 80 -14.92 -10.59 -5.75
N MET A 81 -14.88 -10.32 -4.46
CA MET A 81 -15.16 -11.29 -3.43
C MET A 81 -16.43 -10.91 -2.70
N GLN A 82 -17.15 -11.93 -2.22
CA GLN A 82 -18.24 -11.73 -1.27
C GLN A 82 -17.69 -11.63 0.15
N GLY A 83 -17.87 -10.46 0.74
CA GLY A 83 -17.73 -10.18 2.16
C GLY A 83 -19.08 -9.89 2.81
N VAL A 84 -19.05 -9.16 3.91
CA VAL A 84 -20.22 -8.79 4.71
C VAL A 84 -20.25 -7.28 4.97
N GLN A 85 -21.44 -6.73 5.19
CA GLN A 85 -21.64 -5.30 5.46
C GLN A 85 -21.00 -4.81 6.77
N ASP A 86 -20.76 -5.70 7.75
CA ASP A 86 -20.05 -5.38 8.99
C ASP A 86 -19.35 -6.65 9.47
N ARG A 87 -18.02 -6.65 9.42
CA ARG A 87 -17.19 -7.81 9.77
C ARG A 87 -17.20 -8.16 11.26
N ASN A 88 -17.68 -7.27 12.11
CA ASN A 88 -17.73 -7.47 13.56
C ASN A 88 -19.06 -8.09 14.01
N LYS A 89 -20.01 -8.32 13.09
CA LYS A 89 -21.32 -8.90 13.39
C LYS A 89 -21.42 -10.32 12.85
N ALA A 90 -21.44 -11.30 13.75
CA ALA A 90 -21.57 -12.71 13.39
C ALA A 90 -22.82 -13.00 12.52
N GLU A 91 -23.94 -12.34 12.83
CA GLU A 91 -25.20 -12.48 12.07
C GLU A 91 -25.07 -12.12 10.58
N HIS A 92 -24.14 -11.23 10.21
CA HIS A 92 -23.95 -10.83 8.81
C HIS A 92 -23.29 -11.94 7.98
N TYR A 93 -22.59 -12.88 8.61
CA TYR A 93 -21.96 -14.00 7.91
C TYR A 93 -22.97 -15.08 7.49
N VAL A 94 -24.10 -15.19 8.18
CA VAL A 94 -25.15 -16.19 7.91
C VAL A 94 -26.34 -15.61 7.16
N ASN A 95 -26.53 -14.28 7.18
CA ASN A 95 -27.60 -13.62 6.44
C ASN A 95 -27.09 -13.10 5.09
N VAL A 96 -27.55 -13.74 4.00
CA VAL A 96 -27.18 -13.39 2.61
C VAL A 96 -27.52 -11.93 2.26
N GLU A 97 -28.56 -11.34 2.84
CA GLU A 97 -28.92 -9.93 2.61
C GLU A 97 -27.89 -8.94 3.18
N LYS A 98 -27.01 -9.43 4.06
CA LYS A 98 -25.91 -8.67 4.66
C LYS A 98 -24.59 -8.87 3.93
N TRP A 99 -24.57 -9.60 2.83
CA TRP A 99 -23.36 -9.80 2.04
C TRP A 99 -23.08 -8.59 1.15
N ALA A 100 -21.79 -8.33 0.92
CA ALA A 100 -21.31 -7.23 0.11
C ALA A 100 -20.25 -7.73 -0.86
N SER A 101 -20.26 -7.26 -2.11
CA SER A 101 -19.26 -7.63 -3.12
C SER A 101 -18.26 -6.50 -3.29
N CYS A 102 -16.97 -6.78 -3.12
CA CYS A 102 -15.91 -5.79 -3.32
C CYS A 102 -14.61 -6.44 -3.81
N VAL A 103 -13.75 -5.65 -4.45
CA VAL A 103 -12.39 -6.11 -4.79
C VAL A 103 -11.50 -5.96 -3.57
N MET A 104 -10.94 -7.07 -3.09
CA MET A 104 -10.14 -7.09 -1.86
C MET A 104 -8.66 -7.44 -2.07
N SER A 105 -8.31 -7.81 -3.31
CA SER A 105 -6.94 -8.15 -3.72
C SER A 105 -6.11 -6.88 -3.89
N LYS A 106 -5.01 -6.77 -3.12
CA LYS A 106 -4.05 -5.65 -3.27
C LYS A 106 -3.41 -5.69 -4.65
N PHE A 107 -3.07 -6.88 -5.15
CA PHE A 107 -2.58 -7.05 -6.51
C PHE A 107 -3.56 -6.51 -7.57
N ALA A 108 -4.85 -6.84 -7.47
CA ALA A 108 -5.85 -6.33 -8.40
C ALA A 108 -6.02 -4.80 -8.28
N LEU A 109 -6.09 -4.28 -7.06
CA LEU A 109 -6.26 -2.84 -6.80
C LEU A 109 -5.06 -2.02 -7.29
N GLN A 110 -3.84 -2.52 -7.12
CA GLN A 110 -2.64 -1.87 -7.66
C GLN A 110 -2.65 -1.80 -9.19
N ARG A 111 -3.10 -2.87 -9.87
CA ARG A 111 -3.27 -2.84 -11.33
C ARG A 111 -4.37 -1.86 -11.75
N MET A 112 -5.45 -1.78 -11.00
CA MET A 112 -6.51 -0.80 -11.23
C MET A 112 -6.05 0.63 -10.95
N ALA A 113 -5.07 0.87 -10.07
CA ALA A 113 -4.55 2.22 -9.80
C ALA A 113 -3.87 2.85 -11.02
N ALA A 114 -3.45 2.04 -11.99
CA ALA A 114 -2.95 2.51 -13.28
C ALA A 114 -4.06 2.90 -14.27
N MET A 115 -5.28 2.42 -14.06
CA MET A 115 -6.42 2.61 -14.98
C MET A 115 -7.48 3.58 -14.43
N MET A 116 -7.60 3.66 -13.11
CA MET A 116 -8.69 4.35 -12.43
C MET A 116 -8.23 5.66 -11.81
N SER A 117 -9.12 6.66 -11.81
CA SER A 117 -8.90 7.91 -11.09
C SER A 117 -8.89 7.68 -9.57
N PRO A 118 -8.30 8.61 -8.79
CA PRO A 118 -8.30 8.52 -7.34
C PRO A 118 -9.69 8.40 -6.70
N ASP A 119 -10.72 8.99 -7.31
CA ASP A 119 -12.10 8.98 -6.80
C ASP A 119 -12.69 7.56 -6.68
N PHE A 120 -12.23 6.63 -7.53
CA PHE A 120 -12.59 5.21 -7.40
C PHE A 120 -12.13 4.63 -6.06
N PHE A 121 -10.91 4.96 -5.66
CA PHE A 121 -10.30 4.48 -4.42
C PHE A 121 -10.84 5.24 -3.21
N GLU A 122 -11.15 6.53 -3.33
CA GLU A 122 -11.89 7.28 -2.31
C GLU A 122 -13.24 6.62 -2.00
N THR A 123 -13.98 6.24 -3.04
CA THR A 123 -15.25 5.51 -2.89
C THR A 123 -15.03 4.15 -2.23
N LEU A 124 -13.99 3.40 -2.65
CA LEU A 124 -13.67 2.11 -2.06
C LEU A 124 -13.27 2.21 -0.58
N MET A 125 -12.53 3.24 -0.19
CA MET A 125 -12.24 3.52 1.23
C MET A 125 -13.53 3.74 2.03
N GLY A 126 -14.50 4.48 1.48
CA GLY A 126 -15.81 4.67 2.10
C GLY A 126 -16.57 3.34 2.30
N ILE A 127 -16.55 2.46 1.29
CA ILE A 127 -17.13 1.12 1.38
C ILE A 127 -16.42 0.30 2.46
N ALA A 128 -15.08 0.28 2.46
CA ALA A 128 -14.28 -0.45 3.44
C ALA A 128 -14.54 0.01 4.88
N LYS A 129 -14.65 1.33 5.09
CA LYS A 129 -15.03 1.93 6.38
C LYS A 129 -16.41 1.47 6.82
N GLY A 130 -17.39 1.45 5.91
CA GLY A 130 -18.72 0.90 6.18
C GLY A 130 -18.69 -0.57 6.61
N MET A 131 -17.82 -1.36 5.98
CA MET A 131 -17.61 -2.78 6.29
C MET A 131 -16.84 -3.05 7.59
N LYS A 132 -16.26 -2.01 8.21
CA LYS A 132 -15.26 -2.13 9.29
C LYS A 132 -14.08 -3.02 8.87
N ASP A 133 -13.58 -2.80 7.65
CA ASP A 133 -12.44 -3.50 7.09
C ASP A 133 -11.22 -2.59 6.99
N ASP A 134 -10.49 -2.43 8.10
CA ASP A 134 -9.29 -1.57 8.17
C ASP A 134 -8.21 -1.96 7.15
N ARG A 135 -8.13 -3.25 6.80
CA ARG A 135 -7.16 -3.75 5.81
C ARG A 135 -7.54 -3.27 4.42
N LEU A 136 -8.80 -3.48 4.01
CA LEU A 136 -9.27 -3.00 2.72
C LEU A 136 -9.19 -1.48 2.63
N GLU A 137 -9.48 -0.78 3.73
CA GLU A 137 -9.34 0.67 3.79
C GLU A 137 -7.87 1.10 3.57
N GLY A 138 -6.91 0.41 4.17
CA GLY A 138 -5.48 0.62 3.92
C GLY A 138 -5.07 0.35 2.47
N VAL A 139 -5.52 -0.76 1.87
CA VAL A 139 -5.24 -1.08 0.46
C VAL A 139 -5.87 -0.05 -0.49
N ALA A 140 -7.08 0.42 -0.18
CA ALA A 140 -7.74 1.46 -0.95
C ALA A 140 -7.02 2.81 -0.82
N LEU A 141 -6.49 3.15 0.37
CA LEU A 141 -5.65 4.33 0.56
C LEU A 141 -4.38 4.28 -0.30
N GLU A 142 -3.69 3.14 -0.32
CA GLU A 142 -2.53 2.96 -1.20
C GLU A 142 -2.89 3.16 -2.68
N GLY A 143 -4.00 2.55 -3.12
CA GLY A 143 -4.52 2.73 -4.48
C GLY A 143 -4.86 4.18 -4.80
N HIS A 144 -5.46 4.91 -3.85
CA HIS A 144 -5.71 6.34 -3.97
C HIS A 144 -4.38 7.10 -4.15
N PHE A 145 -3.39 6.88 -3.29
CA PHE A 145 -2.14 7.61 -3.38
C PHE A 145 -1.43 7.36 -4.73
N HIS A 146 -1.29 6.09 -5.12
CA HIS A 146 -0.63 5.72 -6.37
C HIS A 146 -1.38 6.24 -7.60
N SER A 147 -2.71 6.19 -7.61
CA SER A 147 -3.50 6.77 -8.69
C SER A 147 -3.37 8.30 -8.70
N SER A 148 -3.28 8.96 -7.54
CA SER A 148 -3.05 10.41 -7.46
C SER A 148 -1.72 10.81 -8.08
N VAL A 149 -0.65 10.07 -7.79
CA VAL A 149 0.67 10.27 -8.42
C VAL A 149 0.59 10.10 -9.94
N ARG A 150 -0.05 9.03 -10.42
CA ARG A 150 -0.20 8.76 -11.86
C ARG A 150 -1.01 9.82 -12.59
N HIS A 151 -2.06 10.34 -11.94
CA HIS A 151 -2.93 11.39 -12.49
C HIS A 151 -2.40 12.81 -12.20
N GLN A 152 -1.19 12.93 -11.65
CA GLN A 152 -0.52 14.20 -11.39
C GLN A 152 -1.38 15.14 -10.52
N ARG A 153 -2.16 14.58 -9.59
CA ARG A 153 -2.80 15.40 -8.56
C ARG A 153 -1.69 16.01 -7.70
N SER A 154 -1.85 17.27 -7.32
CA SER A 154 -0.91 17.90 -6.39
C SER A 154 -0.99 17.20 -5.04
N ILE A 155 0.15 16.74 -4.53
CA ILE A 155 0.25 16.11 -3.21
C ILE A 155 1.24 16.92 -2.38
N LEU A 156 0.79 17.35 -1.20
CA LEU A 156 1.64 17.96 -0.19
C LEU A 156 2.00 16.91 0.84
N VAL A 157 3.29 16.68 1.06
CA VAL A 157 3.80 15.77 2.10
C VAL A 157 4.52 16.60 3.16
N GLN A 158 4.09 16.50 4.42
CA GLN A 158 4.72 17.19 5.55
C GLN A 158 5.34 16.18 6.49
N TYR A 159 6.65 16.25 6.68
CA TYR A 159 7.41 15.22 7.37
C TYR A 159 8.12 15.73 8.63
N TYR A 160 8.33 14.80 9.57
CA TYR A 160 9.22 14.89 10.71
C TYR A 160 10.25 13.78 10.65
N LYS A 161 11.42 14.01 11.25
CA LYS A 161 12.35 12.94 11.61
C LYS A 161 11.64 11.91 12.48
N TYR A 162 11.84 10.63 12.18
CA TYR A 162 11.40 9.57 13.06
C TYR A 162 12.34 9.52 14.27
N ASP A 163 11.79 9.52 15.49
CA ASP A 163 12.59 9.63 16.71
C ASP A 163 13.49 8.42 16.99
N ASN A 164 13.16 7.26 16.44
CA ASN A 164 13.86 5.98 16.63
C ASN A 164 14.28 5.70 18.08
N VAL A 165 13.40 5.98 19.05
CA VAL A 165 13.66 5.72 20.48
C VAL A 165 12.47 5.05 21.16
N ASN A 166 12.75 4.33 22.24
CA ASN A 166 11.70 3.90 23.14
C ASN A 166 11.14 5.08 23.97
N ARG A 167 9.96 5.58 23.61
CA ARG A 167 9.28 6.69 24.30
C ARG A 167 8.84 6.37 25.74
N LYS A 168 8.88 5.10 26.17
CA LYS A 168 8.65 4.76 27.59
C LYS A 168 9.82 5.18 28.48
N THR A 169 11.01 5.28 27.91
CA THR A 169 12.25 5.62 28.63
C THR A 169 12.83 6.97 28.21
N VAL A 170 12.55 7.43 26.98
CA VAL A 170 12.99 8.73 26.46
C VAL A 170 11.81 9.70 26.39
N HIS A 171 11.80 10.72 27.24
CA HIS A 171 10.72 11.70 27.32
C HIS A 171 10.84 12.86 26.31
N ASP A 172 12.06 13.18 25.85
CA ASP A 172 12.33 14.28 24.90
C ASP A 172 12.24 13.87 23.41
N TRP A 173 11.40 12.89 23.11
CA TRP A 173 11.27 12.36 21.75
C TRP A 173 10.72 13.39 20.76
N GLU A 174 9.87 14.32 21.21
CA GLU A 174 9.32 15.39 20.36
C GLU A 174 10.42 16.32 19.82
N SER A 175 11.41 16.65 20.64
CA SER A 175 12.55 17.46 20.20
C SER A 175 13.34 16.73 19.13
N ILE A 176 13.56 15.42 19.28
CA ILE A 176 14.23 14.59 18.25
C ILE A 176 13.49 14.66 16.92
N MET A 177 12.15 14.54 16.93
CA MET A 177 11.35 14.64 15.70
C MET A 177 11.45 16.02 15.03
N ARG A 178 11.57 17.09 15.83
CA ARG A 178 11.67 18.48 15.35
C ARG A 178 13.06 18.88 14.87
N GLN A 179 14.09 18.06 15.11
CA GLN A 179 15.45 18.32 14.60
C GLN A 179 15.50 18.44 13.08
N GLU A 180 14.63 17.70 12.38
CA GLU A 180 14.47 17.80 10.93
C GLU A 180 13.00 17.65 10.56
N MET A 181 12.45 18.66 9.90
CA MET A 181 11.08 18.67 9.40
C MET A 181 10.99 19.51 8.14
N GLY A 182 9.97 19.26 7.33
CA GLY A 182 9.79 20.02 6.10
C GLY A 182 8.55 19.61 5.33
N SER A 183 8.43 20.18 4.14
CA SER A 183 7.37 19.87 3.18
C SER A 183 7.95 19.50 1.82
N ILE A 184 7.33 18.53 1.17
CA ILE A 184 7.61 18.10 -0.20
C ILE A 184 6.33 18.36 -0.99
N GLU A 185 6.45 19.14 -2.05
CA GLU A 185 5.38 19.26 -3.04
C GLU A 185 5.66 18.27 -4.16
N VAL A 186 4.76 17.30 -4.31
CA VAL A 186 4.80 16.34 -5.40
C VAL A 186 3.99 16.93 -6.55
N ASN A 187 4.70 17.57 -7.48
CA ASN A 187 4.14 18.20 -8.66
C ASN A 187 4.82 17.61 -9.92
N GLY A 188 4.03 17.30 -10.94
CA GLY A 188 4.55 17.04 -12.29
C GLY A 188 4.43 15.59 -12.79
N PRO A 189 4.76 15.37 -14.07
CA PRO A 189 4.67 14.06 -14.69
C PRO A 189 5.71 13.14 -14.08
N SER A 190 5.24 12.08 -13.42
CA SER A 190 6.11 11.02 -12.92
C SER A 190 6.09 9.87 -13.93
N VAL A 191 7.26 9.43 -14.39
CA VAL A 191 7.36 8.12 -15.07
C VAL A 191 7.14 7.05 -14.01
N VAL A 192 5.95 6.44 -14.01
CA VAL A 192 5.52 5.48 -12.99
C VAL A 192 5.58 4.04 -13.50
N LYS A 193 6.46 3.22 -12.91
CA LYS A 193 6.57 1.78 -13.21
C LYS A 193 5.98 0.90 -12.12
N CYS A 194 5.46 -0.27 -12.51
CA CYS A 194 4.92 -1.27 -11.59
C CYS A 194 5.50 -2.66 -11.96
N GLU A 195 6.61 -3.00 -11.31
CA GLU A 195 7.51 -4.10 -11.70
C GLU A 195 8.08 -4.79 -10.45
N GLY A 196 8.82 -5.89 -10.62
CA GLY A 196 9.32 -6.70 -9.50
C GLY A 196 8.26 -7.66 -8.99
N GLY A 197 8.11 -8.80 -9.66
CA GLY A 197 7.11 -9.82 -9.34
C GLY A 197 7.48 -10.71 -8.15
N ASN A 198 8.69 -10.53 -7.60
CA ASN A 198 9.22 -11.16 -6.40
C ASN A 198 10.39 -10.29 -5.86
N ARG A 199 10.89 -10.61 -4.67
CA ARG A 199 11.96 -9.88 -3.97
C ARG A 199 13.23 -9.69 -4.82
N LYS A 200 13.70 -10.73 -5.51
CA LYS A 200 14.90 -10.67 -6.36
C LYS A 200 14.72 -9.71 -7.54
N GLU A 201 13.56 -9.77 -8.19
CA GLU A 201 13.25 -8.85 -9.28
C GLU A 201 13.11 -7.41 -8.79
N CYS A 202 12.57 -7.17 -7.59
CA CYS A 202 12.54 -5.82 -7.00
C CYS A 202 13.96 -5.25 -6.83
N VAL A 203 14.91 -6.04 -6.32
CA VAL A 203 16.32 -5.61 -6.19
C VAL A 203 16.93 -5.28 -7.55
N ALA A 204 16.71 -6.13 -8.56
CA ALA A 204 17.20 -5.87 -9.91
C ALA A 204 16.65 -4.55 -10.52
N VAL A 205 15.39 -4.22 -10.23
CA VAL A 205 14.82 -2.92 -10.64
C VAL A 205 15.51 -1.76 -9.91
N MET A 206 15.79 -1.90 -8.61
CA MET A 206 16.52 -0.87 -7.85
C MET A 206 17.96 -0.68 -8.36
N GLU A 207 18.65 -1.77 -8.73
CA GLU A 207 19.98 -1.73 -9.35
C GLU A 207 19.97 -1.01 -10.70
N SER A 208 19.01 -1.33 -11.57
CA SER A 208 18.82 -0.64 -12.85
C SER A 208 18.59 0.85 -12.62
N TRP A 209 17.67 1.20 -11.72
CA TRP A 209 17.30 2.58 -11.46
C TRP A 209 18.43 3.39 -10.83
N ALA A 210 19.19 2.80 -9.91
CA ALA A 210 20.35 3.45 -9.31
C ALA A 210 21.43 3.73 -10.38
N SER A 211 21.64 2.81 -11.33
CA SER A 211 22.59 3.03 -12.44
C SER A 211 22.08 4.03 -13.50
N ASN A 212 20.76 4.19 -13.61
CA ASN A 212 20.11 5.13 -14.53
C ASN A 212 18.99 5.93 -13.85
N PRO A 213 19.34 6.98 -13.06
CA PRO A 213 18.37 7.76 -12.28
C PRO A 213 17.27 8.47 -13.08
N SER A 214 17.37 8.56 -14.41
CA SER A 214 16.36 9.16 -15.28
C SER A 214 15.35 8.14 -15.83
N GLU A 215 15.53 6.85 -15.57
CA GLU A 215 14.67 5.78 -16.09
C GLU A 215 13.21 5.89 -15.61
N MET A 216 13.03 6.31 -14.36
CA MET A 216 11.72 6.49 -13.75
C MET A 216 11.76 7.51 -12.61
N ASP A 217 10.59 7.96 -12.18
CA ASP A 217 10.42 8.88 -11.05
C ASP A 217 9.67 8.23 -9.88
N TYR A 218 8.88 7.18 -10.16
CA TYR A 218 8.10 6.48 -9.16
C TYR A 218 7.99 5.00 -9.51
N TRP A 219 8.21 4.14 -8.52
CA TRP A 219 8.15 2.70 -8.66
C TRP A 219 7.21 2.09 -7.63
N ILE A 220 6.43 1.10 -8.06
CA ILE A 220 5.53 0.31 -7.22
C ILE A 220 5.93 -1.17 -7.38
N PRO A 221 6.19 -1.91 -6.29
CA PRO A 221 6.44 -3.35 -6.38
C PRO A 221 5.21 -4.08 -6.91
N ALA A 222 5.42 -5.04 -7.82
CA ALA A 222 4.36 -5.92 -8.32
C ALA A 222 4.18 -7.19 -7.45
N THR A 223 4.60 -7.11 -6.18
CA THR A 223 4.61 -8.17 -5.17
C THR A 223 4.46 -7.56 -3.77
N SER A 224 4.23 -8.41 -2.76
CA SER A 224 4.33 -7.98 -1.36
C SER A 224 5.79 -7.89 -0.92
N LEU A 225 6.18 -6.80 -0.26
CA LEU A 225 7.50 -6.63 0.36
C LEU A 225 7.38 -6.59 1.88
N CYS A 226 6.74 -7.61 2.46
CA CYS A 226 6.51 -7.74 3.91
C CYS A 226 5.82 -6.51 4.53
N GLU A 227 4.96 -5.83 3.77
CA GLU A 227 4.31 -4.56 4.12
C GLU A 227 5.27 -3.39 4.42
N THR A 228 6.58 -3.53 4.20
CA THR A 228 7.57 -2.51 4.57
C THR A 228 7.67 -1.41 3.53
N ILE A 229 7.66 -1.78 2.24
CA ILE A 229 7.80 -0.86 1.11
C ILE A 229 6.59 -1.02 0.18
N ASP A 230 5.83 0.06 0.03
CA ASP A 230 4.70 0.14 -0.90
C ASP A 230 5.07 0.88 -2.19
N ALA A 231 6.09 1.74 -2.16
CA ALA A 231 6.63 2.41 -3.33
C ALA A 231 8.02 3.00 -3.07
N VAL A 232 8.71 3.37 -4.14
CA VAL A 232 9.92 4.20 -4.10
C VAL A 232 9.72 5.40 -5.01
N ALA A 233 9.97 6.60 -4.50
CA ALA A 233 9.72 7.85 -5.20
C ALA A 233 10.97 8.72 -5.25
N LYS A 234 11.29 9.25 -6.43
CA LYS A 234 12.36 10.23 -6.61
C LYS A 234 11.79 11.62 -6.39
N TRP A 235 12.00 12.17 -5.19
CA TRP A 235 11.45 13.46 -4.79
C TRP A 235 12.55 14.47 -4.46
N THR A 236 12.21 15.75 -4.59
CA THR A 236 13.09 16.84 -4.20
C THR A 236 12.70 17.33 -2.81
N LEU A 237 13.57 17.12 -1.83
CA LEU A 237 13.38 17.62 -0.47
C LEU A 237 13.79 19.09 -0.34
N PRO A 238 13.40 19.77 0.77
CA PRO A 238 13.91 21.10 1.10
C PRO A 238 15.44 21.18 0.93
N GLY A 239 15.91 22.27 0.33
CA GLY A 239 17.32 22.43 -0.06
C GLY A 239 17.64 21.96 -1.48
N LYS A 240 16.62 21.59 -2.29
CA LYS A 240 16.76 21.12 -3.69
C LYS A 240 17.56 19.82 -3.84
N VAL A 241 17.58 19.01 -2.80
CA VAL A 241 18.26 17.70 -2.81
C VAL A 241 17.28 16.65 -3.30
N VAL A 242 17.59 16.04 -4.44
CA VAL A 242 16.85 14.88 -4.95
C VAL A 242 17.19 13.66 -4.09
N ARG A 243 16.17 12.96 -3.59
CA ARG A 243 16.31 11.71 -2.84
C ARG A 243 15.39 10.64 -3.39
N PHE A 244 15.82 9.38 -3.28
CA PHE A 244 14.98 8.21 -3.47
C PHE A 244 14.31 7.84 -2.15
N CYS A 245 13.03 8.15 -2.06
CA CYS A 245 12.20 8.02 -0.87
C CYS A 245 11.49 6.67 -0.90
N PHE A 246 11.85 5.78 0.02
CA PHE A 246 11.21 4.49 0.27
C PHE A 246 9.95 4.73 1.11
N LEU A 247 8.79 4.43 0.54
CA LEU A 247 7.49 4.82 1.10
C LEU A 247 6.79 3.61 1.73
N GLN A 248 6.27 3.78 2.93
CA GLN A 248 5.30 2.89 3.55
C GLN A 248 3.99 3.64 3.76
N LEU A 249 2.91 3.25 3.11
CA LEU A 249 1.61 3.88 3.25
C LEU A 249 0.77 3.19 4.33
N THR A 250 0.21 3.99 5.24
CA THR A 250 -0.48 3.41 6.39
C THR A 250 -1.50 4.34 7.04
N LYS A 251 -2.60 3.74 7.50
CA LYS A 251 -3.53 4.36 8.45
C LYS A 251 -3.27 3.94 9.90
N ALA A 252 -2.56 2.84 10.09
CA ALA A 252 -2.26 2.30 11.41
C ALA A 252 -1.14 3.11 12.09
N THR A 253 -1.28 3.28 13.40
CA THR A 253 -0.27 3.92 14.26
C THR A 253 0.86 2.98 14.64
N ILE A 254 0.73 1.67 14.39
CA ILE A 254 1.81 0.70 14.56
C ILE A 254 1.91 -0.10 13.26
N ARG A 255 3.10 -0.15 12.67
CA ARG A 255 3.32 -0.89 11.42
C ARG A 255 4.58 -1.74 11.46
N LYS A 256 4.49 -2.93 10.85
CA LYS A 256 5.64 -3.80 10.65
C LYS A 256 6.69 -3.05 9.82
N PHE A 257 7.93 -3.16 10.24
CA PHE A 257 9.06 -2.57 9.55
C PHE A 257 10.20 -3.58 9.53
N ASP A 258 10.63 -3.95 8.32
CA ASP A 258 11.73 -4.88 8.12
C ASP A 258 12.95 -4.11 7.60
N ALA A 259 13.93 -3.89 8.49
CA ALA A 259 15.13 -3.13 8.18
C ALA A 259 16.00 -3.83 7.11
N ASP A 260 15.98 -5.16 7.06
CA ASP A 260 16.72 -5.93 6.07
C ASP A 260 16.11 -5.77 4.68
N VAL A 261 14.77 -5.77 4.57
CA VAL A 261 14.07 -5.45 3.32
C VAL A 261 14.36 -4.03 2.85
N LEU A 262 14.34 -3.05 3.76
CA LEU A 262 14.70 -1.67 3.40
C LEU A 262 16.15 -1.59 2.90
N TRP A 263 17.09 -2.16 3.63
CA TRP A 263 18.51 -2.11 3.26
C TRP A 263 18.77 -2.77 1.92
N GLU A 264 18.24 -3.98 1.69
CA GLU A 264 18.45 -4.71 0.44
C GLU A 264 17.99 -3.93 -0.80
N LEU A 265 16.88 -3.18 -0.69
CA LEU A 265 16.37 -2.36 -1.79
C LEU A 265 17.07 -0.99 -1.91
N ALA A 266 17.53 -0.42 -0.80
CA ALA A 266 18.20 0.88 -0.77
C ALA A 266 19.70 0.81 -1.07
N GLN A 267 20.35 -0.33 -0.76
CA GLN A 267 21.79 -0.54 -0.93
C GLN A 267 22.29 -0.21 -2.35
N PRO A 268 21.58 -0.56 -3.45
CA PRO A 268 22.01 -0.16 -4.79
C PRO A 268 22.21 1.36 -4.93
N PHE A 269 21.28 2.18 -4.42
CA PHE A 269 21.40 3.64 -4.47
C PHE A 269 22.55 4.14 -3.60
N VAL A 270 22.72 3.58 -2.41
CA VAL A 270 23.84 3.92 -1.51
C VAL A 270 25.19 3.62 -2.16
N ASN A 271 25.32 2.47 -2.84
CA ASN A 271 26.54 2.10 -3.58
C ASN A 271 26.87 3.08 -4.70
N TRP A 272 25.84 3.66 -5.33
CA TRP A 272 25.96 4.72 -6.33
C TRP A 272 26.07 6.15 -5.72
N GLN A 273 26.18 6.27 -4.39
CA GLN A 273 26.22 7.54 -3.66
C GLN A 273 24.99 8.43 -3.90
N LEU A 274 23.84 7.80 -4.21
CA LEU A 274 22.58 8.50 -4.40
C LEU A 274 21.87 8.65 -3.05
N PRO A 275 21.41 9.88 -2.70
CA PRO A 275 20.69 10.08 -1.45
C PRO A 275 19.40 9.28 -1.39
N VAL A 276 19.20 8.57 -0.28
CA VAL A 276 17.98 7.80 0.01
C VAL A 276 17.35 8.29 1.30
N CYS A 277 16.07 7.99 1.50
CA CYS A 277 15.43 8.05 2.81
C CYS A 277 14.24 7.09 2.88
N TYR A 278 13.77 6.84 4.09
CA TYR A 278 12.51 6.14 4.32
C TYR A 278 11.46 7.09 4.87
N ILE A 279 10.22 6.96 4.42
CA ILE A 279 9.09 7.77 4.87
C ILE A 279 7.87 6.87 5.13
N ALA A 280 7.43 6.80 6.38
CA ALA A 280 6.10 6.33 6.72
C ALA A 280 5.08 7.43 6.41
N LEU A 281 4.20 7.20 5.43
CA LEU A 281 3.20 8.14 4.94
C LEU A 281 1.81 7.79 5.49
N LEU A 282 1.26 8.70 6.27
CA LEU A 282 -0.09 8.64 6.79
C LEU A 282 -0.98 9.67 6.07
N PRO A 283 -2.27 9.40 5.83
CA PRO A 283 -3.16 10.44 5.36
C PRO A 283 -3.30 11.50 6.45
N GLU A 284 -3.50 12.76 6.05
CA GLU A 284 -3.92 13.77 7.01
C GLU A 284 -5.21 13.36 7.72
N ASP A 285 -5.26 13.62 9.01
CA ASP A 285 -6.45 13.51 9.84
C ASP A 285 -6.72 14.89 10.46
N PRO A 286 -7.90 15.49 10.20
CA PRO A 286 -8.21 16.83 10.70
C PRO A 286 -8.34 16.88 12.23
N ASP A 287 -8.59 15.74 12.87
CA ASP A 287 -8.86 15.67 14.31
C ASP A 287 -7.60 15.32 15.12
N GLU A 288 -6.57 14.73 14.50
CA GLU A 288 -5.39 14.24 15.21
C GLU A 288 -4.10 14.24 14.36
N ASP A 289 -2.98 14.71 14.93
CA ASP A 289 -1.66 14.51 14.31
C ASP A 289 -1.13 13.08 14.57
N LYS A 290 -1.54 12.13 13.73
CA LYS A 290 -1.16 10.70 13.84
C LYS A 290 0.34 10.44 13.75
N ARG A 291 1.15 11.34 13.16
CA ARG A 291 2.62 11.20 13.15
C ARG A 291 3.18 11.14 14.58
N LEU A 292 2.56 11.86 15.51
CA LEU A 292 2.96 11.89 16.91
C LEU A 292 2.68 10.58 17.64
N ARG A 293 1.86 9.68 17.10
CA ARG A 293 1.56 8.37 17.70
C ARG A 293 2.11 7.20 16.89
N PHE A 294 2.53 7.46 15.66
CA PHE A 294 3.05 6.45 14.76
C PHE A 294 4.32 5.79 15.31
N ARG A 295 4.40 4.47 15.19
CA ARG A 295 5.52 3.63 15.57
C ARG A 295 5.77 2.54 14.54
N MET A 296 7.05 2.28 14.29
CA MET A 296 7.48 1.06 13.62
C MET A 296 7.39 -0.13 14.58
N ASN A 297 7.38 -1.34 14.03
CA ASN A 297 7.48 -2.59 14.76
C ASN A 297 8.53 -3.48 14.06
N PRO A 298 9.74 -3.62 14.62
CA PRO A 298 10.17 -3.11 15.94
C PRO A 298 10.21 -1.58 16.02
N VAL A 299 10.03 -1.04 17.23
CA VAL A 299 9.99 0.42 17.48
C VAL A 299 11.33 1.08 17.18
N GLU A 300 12.40 0.41 17.56
CA GLU A 300 13.78 0.86 17.40
C GLU A 300 14.44 0.06 16.28
N VAL A 301 14.88 0.76 15.24
CA VAL A 301 15.70 0.22 14.17
C VAL A 301 17.13 0.13 14.67
N THR A 302 17.68 -1.09 14.68
CA THR A 302 19.01 -1.38 15.23
C THR A 302 20.03 -1.74 14.15
N LEU A 303 19.61 -1.89 12.89
CA LEU A 303 20.50 -2.25 11.80
C LEU A 303 21.38 -1.06 11.41
N GLN A 304 22.68 -1.14 11.72
CA GLN A 304 23.60 0.00 11.59
C GLN A 304 23.72 0.54 10.17
N THR A 305 23.71 -0.34 9.16
CA THR A 305 23.78 0.06 7.75
C THR A 305 22.62 0.97 7.35
N VAL A 306 21.42 0.73 7.90
CA VAL A 306 20.25 1.61 7.72
C VAL A 306 20.48 2.94 8.44
N LEU A 307 20.89 2.92 9.70
CA LEU A 307 21.06 4.14 10.50
C LEU A 307 22.14 5.09 9.94
N ASP A 308 23.20 4.55 9.35
CA ASP A 308 24.31 5.33 8.81
C ASP A 308 23.96 6.02 7.47
N HIS A 309 23.05 5.43 6.69
CA HIS A 309 22.82 5.84 5.29
C HIS A 309 21.40 6.30 4.97
N ILE A 310 20.41 5.91 5.78
CA ILE A 310 18.99 6.07 5.46
C ILE A 310 18.29 6.84 6.58
N PRO A 311 18.14 8.17 6.43
CA PRO A 311 17.29 8.95 7.30
C PRO A 311 15.85 8.40 7.30
N LEU A 312 15.28 8.28 8.49
CA LEU A 312 13.93 7.76 8.72
C LEU A 312 12.98 8.93 9.02
N TYR A 313 11.84 8.98 8.35
CA TYR A 313 10.84 10.01 8.52
C TYR A 313 9.44 9.43 8.73
N VAL A 314 8.59 10.23 9.34
CA VAL A 314 7.14 10.02 9.40
C VAL A 314 6.45 11.28 8.88
N ALA A 315 5.44 11.11 8.05
CA ALA A 315 4.82 12.20 7.33
C ALA A 315 3.31 12.05 7.18
N HIS A 316 2.64 13.19 7.02
CA HIS A 316 1.28 13.25 6.54
C HIS A 316 1.28 13.67 5.07
N PHE A 317 0.30 13.19 4.32
CA PHE A 317 0.04 13.68 2.98
C PHE A 317 -1.39 14.19 2.82
N GLN A 318 -1.51 15.21 1.99
CA GLN A 318 -2.77 15.76 1.50
C GLN A 318 -2.76 15.68 -0.02
N VAL A 319 -3.86 15.22 -0.62
CA VAL A 319 -4.06 15.30 -2.06
C VAL A 319 -5.02 16.45 -2.33
N ALA A 320 -4.66 17.37 -3.21
CA ALA A 320 -5.56 18.46 -3.59
C ALA A 320 -6.85 17.87 -4.18
N SER A 321 -8.00 18.26 -3.62
CA SER A 321 -9.30 17.94 -4.18
C SER A 321 -9.46 18.66 -5.52
N GLN A 322 -10.02 17.97 -6.51
CA GLN A 322 -10.39 18.64 -7.76
C GLN A 322 -11.48 19.65 -7.44
N LEU A 323 -11.19 20.95 -7.68
CA LEU A 323 -12.25 21.92 -7.89
C LEU A 323 -13.08 21.40 -9.05
N THR A 324 -14.27 20.86 -8.76
CA THR A 324 -15.27 20.63 -9.79
C THR A 324 -15.62 22.00 -10.35
N SER A 325 -15.03 22.34 -11.50
CA SER A 325 -15.53 23.41 -12.35
C SER A 325 -16.96 23.02 -12.72
N GLY A 326 -17.92 23.71 -12.09
CA GLY A 326 -19.35 23.52 -12.31
C GLY A 326 -19.82 23.97 -13.68
#